data_AF-A0A9Q4PV99-F1
#
_entry.id   AF-A0A9Q4PV99-F1
#
_cell.length_a   1.000
_cell.length_b   1.000
_cell.length_c   1.000
_cell.angle_alpha   90.00
_cell.angle_beta   90.00
_cell.angle_gamma   90.00
#
_symmetry.space_group_name_H-M   'P 1'
#
loop_
_entity.id
_entity.type
_entity.pdbx_description
1 polymer ?
#
loop_
_entity_poly.entity_id
_entity_poly.type
_entity_poly.pdbx_seq_one_letter_code
_entity_poly.pdbx_strand_id
1 'polypeptide(L)' 'MSKVVRIQEDAIDIALSYGPSISEGIRAMETRLKRAERNQLDIETVRAAIREELESFGRY' A
#
# COMPACT_ATOMS: atom_id res chain seq x y z
N MET A 1 -3.84 -25.15 22.34
CA MET A 1 -2.41 -24.79 22.20
C MET A 1 -2.32 -23.30 21.90
N SER A 2 -1.77 -22.51 22.81
CA SER A 2 -1.51 -21.08 22.59
C SER A 2 -0.30 -20.94 21.65
N LYS A 3 -0.46 -20.25 20.52
CA LYS A 3 0.60 -20.03 19.55
C LYS A 3 1.42 -18.82 20.02
N VAL A 4 2.53 -19.07 20.72
CA VAL A 4 3.46 -18.01 21.14
C VAL A 4 4.21 -17.53 19.89
N VAL A 5 3.74 -16.44 19.31
CA VAL A 5 4.41 -15.77 18.19
C VAL A 5 5.48 -14.86 18.80
N ARG A 6 6.75 -15.16 18.55
CA ARG A 6 7.84 -14.22 18.85
C ARG A 6 7.74 -13.08 17.86
N ILE A 7 7.10 -12.00 18.28
CA ILE A 7 7.10 -10.74 17.55
C ILE A 7 8.50 -10.16 17.76
N GLN A 8 9.21 -9.84 16.68
CA GLN A 8 10.47 -9.10 16.77
C GLN A 8 10.17 -7.77 17.47
N GLU A 9 10.99 -7.36 18.45
CA GLU A 9 10.74 -6.13 19.23
C GLU A 9 10.50 -4.92 18.32
N ASP A 10 11.26 -4.84 17.22
CA ASP A 10 11.09 -3.85 16.14
C ASP A 10 9.66 -3.77 15.60
N ALA A 11 8.95 -4.89 15.50
CA ALA A 11 7.59 -4.91 14.96
C ALA A 11 6.56 -4.32 15.95
N ILE A 12 6.84 -4.37 17.27
CA ILE A 12 6.02 -3.71 18.28
C ILE A 12 6.24 -2.20 18.21
N ASP A 13 7.49 -1.77 18.13
CA ASP A 13 7.85 -0.36 18.04
C ASP A 13 7.31 0.28 16.76
N ILE A 14 7.39 -0.44 15.63
CA ILE A 14 6.77 -0.03 14.37
C ILE A 14 5.26 0.05 14.54
N ALA A 15 4.58 -0.92 15.17
CA ALA A 15 3.13 -0.81 15.35
C ALA A 15 2.76 0.42 16.22
N LEU A 16 3.49 0.66 17.31
CA LEU A 16 3.27 1.80 18.20
C LEU A 16 3.54 3.16 17.54
N SER A 17 4.41 3.23 16.52
CA SER A 17 4.57 4.48 15.77
C SER A 17 3.34 4.87 14.93
N TYR A 18 2.42 3.93 14.70
CA TYR A 18 1.19 4.16 13.90
C TYR A 18 -0.06 4.35 14.78
N GLY A 19 0.02 4.20 16.11
CA GLY A 19 -1.09 4.43 17.01
C GLY A 19 -0.76 4.20 18.50
N PRO A 20 -1.59 4.70 19.42
CA PRO A 20 -1.35 4.64 20.87
C PRO A 20 -1.44 3.23 21.47
N SER A 21 -1.88 2.24 20.69
CA SER A 21 -1.84 0.82 21.05
C SER A 21 -1.45 -0.04 19.86
N ILE A 22 -0.93 -1.25 20.13
CA ILE A 22 -0.54 -2.21 19.08
C ILE A 22 -1.71 -2.50 18.12
N SER A 23 -2.92 -2.72 18.66
CA SER A 23 -4.10 -3.02 17.84
C SER A 23 -4.55 -1.85 16.97
N GLU A 24 -4.34 -0.61 17.42
CA GLU A 24 -4.61 0.58 16.59
C GLU A 24 -3.52 0.78 15.53
N GLY A 25 -2.26 0.59 15.90
CA GLY A 25 -1.12 0.61 14.98
C GLY A 25 -1.30 -0.38 13.83
N ILE A 26 -1.63 -1.64 14.14
CA ILE A 26 -1.87 -2.68 13.14
C ILE A 26 -3.05 -2.31 12.22
N ARG A 27 -4.15 -1.79 12.76
CA ARG A 27 -5.31 -1.35 11.95
C ARG A 27 -4.97 -0.17 11.04
N ALA A 28 -4.19 0.79 11.53
CA ALA A 28 -3.73 1.92 10.73
C ALA A 28 -2.79 1.46 9.60
N MET A 29 -1.88 0.54 9.89
CA MET A 29 -1.00 -0.10 8.90
C MET A 29 -1.80 -0.84 7.83
N GLU A 30 -2.76 -1.69 8.21
CA GLU A 30 -3.61 -2.43 7.26
C GLU A 30 -4.42 -1.47 6.36
N THR A 31 -4.94 -0.39 6.93
CA THR A 31 -5.68 0.63 6.16
C THR A 31 -4.77 1.31 5.14
N ARG A 32 -3.53 1.62 5.50
CA ARG A 32 -2.55 2.23 4.58
C ARG A 32 -2.15 1.26 3.47
N LEU A 33 -1.94 -0.02 3.78
CA LEU A 33 -1.66 -1.04 2.78
C LEU A 33 -2.82 -1.21 1.79
N LYS A 34 -4.06 -1.32 2.27
CA LYS A 34 -5.25 -1.39 1.40
C LYS A 34 -5.42 -0.15 0.51
N ARG A 35 -5.06 1.04 1.01
CA ARG A 35 -5.06 2.27 0.20
C ARG A 35 -3.93 2.26 -0.83
N ALA A 36 -2.75 1.78 -0.46
CA ALA A 36 -1.62 1.66 -1.38
C ALA A 36 -1.90 0.63 -2.50
N GLU A 37 -2.52 -0.50 -2.18
CA GLU A 37 -2.98 -1.50 -3.17
C GLU A 37 -4.04 -0.91 -4.11
N ARG A 38 -5.01 -0.17 -3.58
CA ARG A 38 -6.00 0.53 -4.41
C ARG A 38 -5.40 1.63 -5.29
N ASN A 39 -4.30 2.23 -4.83
CA ASN A 39 -3.57 3.27 -5.54
C ASN A 39 -2.40 2.70 -6.37
N GLN A 40 -2.26 1.38 -6.51
CA GLN A 40 -1.47 0.82 -7.58
C GLN A 40 -2.19 1.17 -8.89
N LEU A 41 -1.87 2.35 -9.40
CA LEU A 41 -2.18 2.72 -10.77
C LEU A 41 -1.74 1.58 -11.65
N ASP A 42 -2.69 0.96 -12.33
CA ASP A 42 -2.39 -0.09 -13.28
C ASP A 42 -1.49 0.49 -14.35
N ILE A 43 -0.23 0.05 -14.34
CA ILE A 43 0.82 0.54 -15.22
C ILE A 43 0.42 0.35 -16.68
N GLU A 44 -0.35 -0.70 -17.00
CA GLU A 44 -0.89 -0.93 -18.35
C GLU A 44 -1.94 0.12 -18.71
N THR A 45 -2.85 0.47 -17.80
CA THR A 45 -3.82 1.57 -18.00
C THR A 45 -3.10 2.91 -18.24
N VAL A 46 -2.06 3.22 -17.46
CA VAL A 46 -1.25 4.44 -17.67
C VAL A 46 -0.52 4.41 -19.02
N ARG A 47 0.04 3.25 -19.39
CA ARG A 47 0.73 3.08 -20.69
C ARG A 47 -0.24 3.22 -21.86
N ALA A 48 -1.45 2.67 -21.74
CA ALA A 48 -2.50 2.78 -22.76
C ALA A 48 -2.91 4.23 -22.97
N ALA A 49 -3.16 4.98 -21.88
CA ALA A 49 -3.50 6.39 -21.95
C ALA A 49 -2.38 7.22 -22.61
N ILE A 50 -1.12 6.99 -22.23
CA ILE A 50 0.03 7.69 -22.85
C ILE A 50 0.16 7.34 -24.35
N ARG A 51 -0.06 6.08 -24.73
CA ARG A 51 -0.01 5.67 -26.14
C ARG A 51 -1.11 6.33 -26.96
N GLU A 52 -2.33 6.39 -26.46
CA GLU A 52 -3.46 7.05 -27.12
C GLU A 52 -3.18 8.54 -27.36
N GLU A 53 -2.66 9.23 -26.35
CA GLU A 53 -2.22 10.63 -26.48
C GLU A 53 -1.14 10.77 -27.55
N LEU A 54 -0.08 9.96 -27.52
CA LEU A 54 1.00 10.00 -28.51
C LEU A 54 0.53 9.69 -29.95
N GLU A 55 -0.40 8.76 -30.11
CA GLU A 55 -1.03 8.45 -31.41
C GLU A 55 -1.90 9.59 -31.91
N SER A 56 -2.55 10.34 -31.01
CA SER A 56 -3.31 11.54 -31.37
C SER A 56 -2.41 12.67 -31.89
N PHE A 57 -1.20 12.81 -31.32
CA PHE A 57 -0.20 13.77 -31.79
C PHE A 57 0.46 13.37 -33.11
N GLY A 58 0.60 12.07 -33.39
CA GLY A 58 1.21 11.56 -34.63
C GLY A 58 0.27 11.56 -35.86
N ARG A 59 -1.01 11.89 -35.69
CA ARG A 59 -2.01 11.95 -36.79
C ARG A 59 -2.17 13.33 -37.44
N TYR A 60 -1.32 14.29 -37.10
CA TYR A 60 -1.22 15.59 -37.78
C TYR A 60 0.11 15.73 -38.52
#